data_AF-A0A9E1Q109-F1
#
_entry.id   AF-A0A9E1Q109-F1
#
_cell.length_a   1.000
_cell.length_b   1.000
_cell.length_c   1.000
_cell.angle_alpha   90.00
_cell.angle_beta   90.00
_cell.angle_gamma   90.00
#
_symmetry.space_group_name_H-M   'P 1'
#
loop_
_entity.id
_entity.type
_entity.pdbx_description
1 polymer ?
#
loop_
_entity_poly.entity_id
_entity_poly.type
_entity_poly.pdbx_seq_one_letter_code
_entity_poly.pdbx_strand_id
1 'polypeptide(L)'
;MLFGAGQGQAEEHQGATERFRDDVQNGPPLRLTPRQLTPVSAPDASNEQTNPTPDQAVDANPRSSTDPVVTVDHLESPDPGSVGTLDENTGGLSVDMWAGTPRAFIERLMPRLPNRLASPTLRRLARRLLLTIAIIPPDPAERSRAAQQDAKPSLVATRVERLQTIGLVRAAAELIDATPTRDDDPLLLRLKVENLLIGDDRGGACAEAFRQQDRVDDVFWQQAVIYC
;
A
#
# COMPACT_ATOMS: atom_id res chain seq x y z
N MET A 1 -21.01 -84.04 9.32
CA MET A 1 -20.86 -84.46 7.90
C MET A 1 -21.08 -83.20 7.07
N LEU A 2 -20.22 -82.67 6.21
CA LEU A 2 -19.01 -83.10 5.51
C LEU A 2 -18.12 -81.86 5.23
N PHE A 3 -16.87 -82.15 4.87
CA PHE A 3 -15.69 -81.31 4.64
C PHE A 3 -15.79 -80.25 3.52
N GLY A 4 -14.85 -79.29 3.55
CA GLY A 4 -14.45 -78.53 2.37
C GLY A 4 -13.40 -77.44 2.63
N ALA A 5 -12.13 -77.82 2.84
CA ALA A 5 -10.99 -76.91 2.74
C ALA A 5 -10.62 -76.69 1.27
N GLY A 6 -10.28 -75.46 0.89
CA GLY A 6 -9.71 -75.11 -0.41
C GLY A 6 -8.62 -74.05 -0.23
N GLN A 7 -7.37 -74.47 -0.42
CA GLN A 7 -6.19 -73.62 -0.46
C GLN A 7 -6.07 -72.90 -1.82
N GLY A 8 -5.39 -71.75 -1.80
CA GLY A 8 -4.49 -71.33 -2.87
C GLY A 8 -5.02 -70.21 -3.75
N GLN A 9 -4.42 -69.02 -3.66
CA GLN A 9 -3.37 -68.59 -4.58
C GLN A 9 -2.83 -67.22 -4.15
N ALA A 10 -1.51 -67.14 -4.01
CA ALA A 10 -0.77 -65.90 -3.88
C ALA A 10 -0.70 -65.27 -5.28
N GLU A 11 -1.27 -64.08 -5.44
CA GLU A 11 -1.04 -63.25 -6.62
C GLU A 11 0.01 -62.19 -6.29
N GLU A 12 1.17 -62.45 -6.86
CA GLU A 12 2.37 -61.65 -6.89
C GLU A 12 2.11 -60.40 -7.74
N HIS A 13 1.82 -59.25 -7.10
CA HIS A 13 1.78 -57.97 -7.80
C HIS A 13 3.21 -57.42 -7.97
N GLN A 14 3.88 -57.90 -9.01
CA GLN A 14 4.98 -57.16 -9.65
C GLN A 14 4.37 -56.04 -10.50
N GLY A 15 4.66 -54.79 -10.16
CA GLY A 15 4.14 -53.63 -10.87
C GLY A 15 5.00 -52.39 -10.65
N ALA A 16 6.10 -52.32 -11.40
CA ALA A 16 6.79 -51.13 -11.89
C ALA A 16 6.93 -49.90 -10.97
N THR A 17 8.11 -49.76 -10.36
CA THR A 17 8.69 -48.46 -9.99
C THR A 17 8.91 -47.59 -11.24
N GLU A 18 7.99 -46.67 -11.53
CA GLU A 18 8.23 -45.56 -12.45
C GLU A 18 9.14 -44.52 -11.78
N ARG A 19 10.39 -44.46 -12.25
CA ARG A 19 11.32 -43.38 -11.93
C ARG A 19 10.83 -42.11 -12.60
N PHE A 20 10.26 -41.20 -11.83
CA PHE A 20 9.92 -39.86 -12.28
C PHE A 20 11.23 -39.12 -12.62
N ARG A 21 11.43 -38.85 -13.90
CA ARG A 21 12.55 -38.10 -14.47
C ARG A 21 12.19 -36.62 -14.38
N ASP A 22 12.60 -35.95 -13.30
CA ASP A 22 12.56 -34.48 -13.21
C ASP A 22 13.77 -33.91 -13.97
N ASP A 23 13.64 -33.79 -15.29
CA ASP A 23 14.55 -33.01 -16.13
C ASP A 23 13.94 -31.62 -16.34
N VAL A 24 13.96 -30.81 -15.28
CA VAL A 24 13.65 -29.37 -15.39
C VAL A 24 14.88 -28.69 -15.96
N GLN A 25 14.90 -28.56 -17.29
CA GLN A 25 15.87 -27.76 -18.02
C GLN A 25 15.76 -26.30 -17.62
N ASN A 26 16.56 -25.91 -16.63
CA ASN A 26 16.91 -24.52 -16.42
C ASN A 26 17.74 -24.05 -17.62
N GLY A 27 17.19 -23.10 -18.39
CA GLY A 27 17.91 -22.44 -19.47
C GLY A 27 19.19 -21.76 -18.97
N PRO A 28 20.14 -21.45 -19.87
CA PRO A 28 21.43 -20.88 -19.48
C PRO A 28 21.24 -19.54 -18.73
N PRO A 29 22.12 -19.23 -17.76
CA PRO A 29 21.98 -18.05 -16.91
C PRO A 29 22.06 -16.75 -17.73
N LEU A 30 21.10 -15.85 -17.51
CA LEU A 30 21.13 -14.51 -18.08
C LEU A 30 22.35 -13.73 -17.54
N ARG A 31 23.19 -13.24 -18.45
CA ARG A 31 24.30 -12.34 -18.09
C ARG A 31 23.79 -10.90 -17.97
N LEU A 32 23.78 -10.40 -16.73
CA LEU A 32 23.47 -9.00 -16.41
C LEU A 32 24.75 -8.17 -16.46
N THR A 33 25.20 -7.79 -17.66
CA THR A 33 26.26 -6.79 -17.80
C THR A 33 25.65 -5.41 -18.02
N PRO A 34 26.05 -4.38 -17.25
CA PRO A 34 25.52 -3.03 -17.41
C PRO A 34 25.92 -2.43 -18.77
N ARG A 35 24.97 -1.84 -19.50
CA ARG A 35 25.27 -0.91 -20.59
C ARG A 35 25.69 0.43 -19.98
N GLN A 36 26.89 0.88 -20.30
CA GLN A 36 27.32 2.25 -20.00
C GLN A 36 26.62 3.22 -20.96
N LEU A 37 25.87 4.16 -20.40
CA LEU A 37 25.33 5.31 -21.13
C LEU A 37 26.38 6.41 -21.12
N THR A 38 26.83 6.84 -22.29
CA THR A 38 27.66 8.04 -22.44
C THR A 38 26.81 9.30 -22.25
N PRO A 39 27.22 10.27 -21.42
CA PRO A 39 26.50 11.54 -21.27
C PRO A 39 26.60 12.38 -22.55
N VAL A 40 25.47 12.93 -22.99
CA VAL A 40 25.41 14.02 -23.97
C VAL A 40 25.64 15.34 -23.23
N SER A 41 26.68 16.08 -23.61
CA SER A 41 26.96 17.43 -23.11
C SER A 41 25.92 18.42 -23.66
N ALA A 42 25.33 19.21 -22.77
CA ALA A 42 24.54 20.40 -23.12
C ALA A 42 25.49 21.61 -23.33
N PRO A 43 25.24 22.50 -24.31
CA PRO A 43 25.95 23.75 -24.40
C PRO A 43 25.29 24.84 -23.53
N ASP A 44 26.14 25.54 -22.78
CA ASP A 44 25.90 26.84 -22.15
C ASP A 44 25.45 27.88 -23.19
N ALA A 45 24.48 28.71 -22.80
CA ALA A 45 24.27 30.01 -23.41
C ALA A 45 24.00 31.03 -22.31
N SER A 46 24.98 31.93 -22.17
CA SER A 46 25.12 33.00 -21.21
C SER A 46 24.06 34.09 -21.34
N ASN A 47 23.85 34.76 -20.20
CA ASN A 47 23.25 36.09 -20.01
C ASN A 47 23.38 37.05 -21.18
N GLU A 48 22.28 37.76 -21.49
CA GLU A 48 22.41 39.15 -21.91
C GLU A 48 21.32 40.02 -21.26
N GLN A 49 21.82 40.94 -20.45
CA GLN A 49 21.10 41.97 -19.74
C GLN A 49 21.05 43.21 -20.63
N THR A 50 19.86 43.69 -20.94
CA THR A 50 19.69 45.04 -21.50
C THR A 50 18.52 45.74 -20.82
N ASN A 51 18.86 46.82 -20.12
CA ASN A 51 17.94 47.88 -19.74
C ASN A 51 18.35 49.12 -20.55
N PRO A 52 17.39 49.92 -21.02
CA PRO A 52 17.46 51.34 -20.67
C PRO A 52 16.10 51.98 -20.32
N THR A 53 16.15 52.82 -19.29
CA THR A 53 15.19 53.84 -18.83
C THR A 53 15.29 55.11 -19.72
N PRO A 54 14.56 56.24 -19.51
CA PRO A 54 13.17 56.57 -19.14
C PRO A 54 12.45 57.50 -20.17
N ASP A 55 11.12 57.65 -20.12
CA ASP A 55 10.47 58.99 -19.99
C ASP A 55 8.92 58.91 -19.76
N GLN A 56 8.47 59.69 -18.77
CA GLN A 56 7.18 60.42 -18.50
C GLN A 56 5.82 59.82 -18.90
N ALA A 57 4.67 60.11 -18.26
CA ALA A 57 4.28 61.13 -17.29
C ALA A 57 2.90 60.80 -16.68
N VAL A 58 2.62 61.45 -15.54
CA VAL A 58 1.34 61.91 -14.95
C VAL A 58 0.20 60.96 -14.49
N ASP A 59 -0.08 61.16 -13.20
CA ASP A 59 -1.39 61.35 -12.54
C ASP A 59 -2.22 60.19 -11.96
N ALA A 60 -2.31 60.26 -10.63
CA ALA A 60 -3.47 60.08 -9.75
C ALA A 60 -4.16 58.70 -9.68
N ASN A 61 -3.95 57.99 -8.56
CA ASN A 61 -5.03 57.25 -7.90
C ASN A 61 -4.73 57.07 -6.39
N PRO A 62 -5.77 56.97 -5.52
CA PRO A 62 -5.67 57.24 -4.10
C PRO A 62 -5.03 56.08 -3.35
N ARG A 63 -4.50 56.40 -2.17
CA ARG A 63 -4.00 55.44 -1.19
C ARG A 63 -5.17 54.59 -0.69
N SER A 64 -5.45 53.49 -1.35
CA SER A 64 -6.25 52.41 -0.80
C SER A 64 -5.37 51.65 0.19
N SER A 65 -5.53 51.95 1.47
CA SER A 65 -5.11 51.09 2.57
C SER A 65 -5.79 49.74 2.39
N THR A 66 -5.10 48.83 1.71
CA THR A 66 -5.50 47.43 1.61
C THR A 66 -4.88 46.76 2.80
N ASP A 67 -5.66 46.58 3.87
CA ASP A 67 -5.34 45.58 4.88
C ASP A 67 -5.00 44.28 4.14
N PRO A 68 -3.88 43.60 4.46
CA PRO A 68 -3.58 42.33 3.82
C PRO A 68 -4.71 41.37 4.16
N VAL A 69 -5.59 41.13 3.18
CA VAL A 69 -6.57 40.06 3.22
C VAL A 69 -5.78 38.77 3.37
N VAL A 70 -5.73 38.26 4.60
CA VAL A 70 -5.20 36.93 4.89
C VAL A 70 -6.14 35.95 4.20
N THR A 71 -5.78 35.60 2.98
CA THR A 71 -6.46 34.57 2.21
C THR A 71 -5.98 33.26 2.81
N VAL A 72 -6.81 32.65 3.64
CA VAL A 72 -6.59 31.28 4.09
C VAL A 72 -6.90 30.39 2.89
N ASP A 73 -5.88 30.10 2.09
CA ASP A 73 -5.99 29.12 1.03
C ASP A 73 -6.25 27.78 1.70
N HIS A 74 -7.42 27.21 1.43
CA HIS A 74 -7.83 25.96 2.05
C HIS A 74 -6.95 24.85 1.45
N LEU A 75 -5.94 24.43 2.21
CA LEU A 75 -5.09 23.30 1.83
C LEU A 75 -5.99 22.10 1.57
N GLU A 76 -5.93 21.57 0.35
CA GLU A 76 -6.57 20.30 0.01
C GLU A 76 -6.03 19.26 0.98
N SER A 77 -6.94 18.49 1.59
CA SER A 77 -6.53 17.48 2.58
C SER A 77 -5.60 16.48 1.90
N PRO A 78 -4.40 16.21 2.46
CA PRO A 78 -3.48 15.25 1.87
C PRO A 78 -4.17 13.90 1.64
N ASP A 79 -3.93 13.29 0.48
CA ASP A 79 -4.53 11.99 0.16
C ASP A 79 -4.12 10.96 1.22
N PRO A 80 -5.06 10.25 1.86
CA PRO A 80 -4.77 9.33 2.96
C PRO A 80 -3.87 8.15 2.53
N GLY A 81 -3.86 7.80 1.24
CA GLY A 81 -2.97 6.80 0.67
C GLY A 81 -1.49 7.22 0.63
N SER A 82 -1.21 8.52 0.79
CA SER A 82 0.16 9.07 0.82
C SER A 82 0.85 8.92 2.19
N VAL A 83 0.09 8.59 3.23
CA VAL A 83 0.60 8.39 4.60
C VAL A 83 1.58 7.22 4.66
N GLY A 84 2.58 7.33 5.53
CA GLY A 84 3.57 6.30 5.81
C GLY A 84 4.36 6.60 7.07
N THR A 85 5.22 5.67 7.47
CA THR A 85 6.13 5.82 8.62
C THR A 85 7.60 5.79 8.23
N LEU A 86 7.91 5.56 6.95
CA LEU A 86 9.25 5.60 6.41
C LEU A 86 9.37 6.70 5.35
N ASP A 87 10.34 7.57 5.51
CA ASP A 87 10.82 8.50 4.48
C ASP A 87 12.15 8.02 3.89
N GLU A 88 12.69 8.72 2.90
CA GLU A 88 13.97 8.37 2.27
C GLU A 88 15.13 8.23 3.26
N ASN A 89 15.15 9.04 4.32
CA ASN A 89 16.23 9.08 5.31
C ASN A 89 16.14 7.94 6.33
N THR A 90 14.94 7.40 6.55
CA THR A 90 14.64 6.30 7.48
C THR A 90 14.48 4.95 6.78
N GLY A 91 14.85 4.88 5.50
CA GLY A 91 14.87 3.64 4.72
C GLY A 91 13.59 3.37 3.93
N GLY A 92 12.73 4.37 3.74
CA GLY A 92 11.63 4.43 2.78
C GLY A 92 12.10 4.61 1.35
N LEU A 93 11.20 4.45 0.37
CA LEU A 93 11.46 4.77 -1.04
C LEU A 93 11.30 6.28 -1.26
N SER A 94 11.56 6.75 -2.48
CA SER A 94 11.41 8.18 -2.77
C SER A 94 9.96 8.65 -2.62
N VAL A 95 9.77 9.89 -2.16
CA VAL A 95 8.44 10.50 -2.07
C VAL A 95 7.72 10.51 -3.42
N ASP A 96 8.49 10.60 -4.51
CA ASP A 96 8.03 10.58 -5.90
C ASP A 96 8.06 9.17 -6.53
N MET A 97 8.14 8.08 -5.74
CA MET A 97 8.28 6.71 -6.28
C MET A 97 7.16 6.30 -7.25
N TRP A 98 6.00 6.96 -7.17
CA TRP A 98 4.85 6.71 -8.03
C TRP A 98 4.78 7.66 -9.25
N ALA A 99 5.76 8.55 -9.43
CA ALA A 99 5.80 9.44 -10.58
C ALA A 99 5.71 8.65 -11.89
N GLY A 100 4.79 9.07 -12.76
CA GLY A 100 4.50 8.39 -14.03
C GLY A 100 3.69 7.08 -13.91
N THR A 101 3.32 6.64 -12.70
CA THR A 101 2.47 5.45 -12.50
C THR A 101 1.01 5.85 -12.26
N PRO A 102 0.04 5.40 -13.07
CA PRO A 102 -1.36 5.73 -12.85
C PRO A 102 -1.88 5.19 -11.51
N ARG A 103 -2.66 5.98 -10.75
CA ARG A 103 -3.26 5.56 -9.48
C ARG A 103 -4.02 4.25 -9.56
N ALA A 104 -4.87 4.09 -10.59
CA ALA A 104 -5.61 2.87 -10.82
C ALA A 104 -4.71 1.63 -11.03
N PHE A 105 -3.45 1.80 -11.45
CA PHE A 105 -2.48 0.73 -11.52
C PHE A 105 -1.95 0.35 -10.13
N ILE A 106 -1.61 1.35 -9.31
CA ILE A 106 -1.16 1.16 -7.92
C ILE A 106 -2.23 0.40 -7.13
N GLU A 107 -3.47 0.88 -7.15
CA GLU A 107 -4.60 0.29 -6.43
C GLU A 107 -4.95 -1.12 -6.91
N ARG A 108 -4.71 -1.44 -8.19
CA ARG A 108 -4.92 -2.81 -8.71
C ARG A 108 -3.81 -3.78 -8.33
N LEU A 109 -2.58 -3.30 -8.15
CA LEU A 109 -1.44 -4.15 -7.83
C LEU A 109 -1.21 -4.32 -6.33
N MET A 110 -1.49 -3.30 -5.52
CA MET A 110 -1.25 -3.35 -4.07
C MET A 110 -1.90 -4.58 -3.41
N PRO A 111 -3.18 -4.92 -3.69
CA PRO A 111 -3.82 -6.10 -3.10
C PRO A 111 -3.17 -7.44 -3.52
N ARG A 112 -2.49 -7.45 -4.68
CA ARG A 112 -1.93 -8.67 -5.32
C ARG A 112 -0.54 -9.04 -4.80
N LEU A 113 0.00 -8.30 -3.83
CA LEU A 113 1.24 -8.70 -3.16
C LEU A 113 1.08 -10.12 -2.59
N PRO A 114 2.14 -10.96 -2.59
CA PRO A 114 2.03 -12.30 -2.04
C PRO A 114 1.74 -12.29 -0.54
N ASN A 115 0.87 -13.19 -0.08
CA ASN A 115 0.53 -13.34 1.34
C ASN A 115 1.69 -13.93 2.14
N ARG A 116 2.51 -14.78 1.52
CA ARG A 116 3.70 -15.36 2.13
C ARG A 116 4.92 -15.02 1.29
N LEU A 117 5.89 -14.36 1.92
CA LEU A 117 7.18 -14.02 1.34
C LEU A 117 8.27 -14.80 2.07
N ALA A 118 8.68 -15.94 1.50
CA ALA A 118 9.71 -16.80 2.09
C ALA A 118 11.10 -16.14 2.10
N SER A 119 11.37 -15.27 1.12
CA SER A 119 12.62 -14.51 1.05
C SER A 119 12.61 -13.35 2.07
N PRO A 120 13.59 -13.29 2.99
CA PRO A 120 13.73 -12.16 3.92
C PRO A 120 13.91 -10.83 3.21
N THR A 121 14.59 -10.83 2.06
CA THR A 121 14.82 -9.64 1.23
C THR A 121 13.52 -9.14 0.63
N LEU A 122 12.71 -10.03 0.03
CA LEU A 122 11.40 -9.65 -0.51
C LEU A 122 10.46 -9.16 0.59
N ARG A 123 10.48 -9.79 1.77
CA ARG A 123 9.70 -9.35 2.92
C ARG A 123 10.11 -7.95 3.41
N ARG A 124 11.41 -7.66 3.45
CA ARG A 124 11.93 -6.33 3.79
C ARG A 124 11.54 -5.30 2.75
N LEU A 125 11.60 -5.64 1.46
CA LEU A 125 11.17 -4.76 0.38
C LEU A 125 9.66 -4.48 0.45
N ALA A 126 8.84 -5.50 0.69
CA ALA A 126 7.39 -5.33 0.88
C ALA A 126 7.09 -4.41 2.07
N ARG A 127 7.76 -4.61 3.21
CA ARG A 127 7.64 -3.69 4.36
C ARG A 127 7.99 -2.26 3.96
N ARG A 128 9.12 -2.05 3.28
CA ARG A 128 9.57 -0.72 2.84
C ARG A 128 8.53 -0.06 1.91
N LEU A 129 8.06 -0.79 0.90
CA LEU A 129 7.03 -0.32 -0.03
C LEU A 129 5.74 0.09 0.71
N LEU A 130 5.26 -0.78 1.60
CA LEU A 130 3.98 -0.60 2.30
C LEU A 130 4.02 0.46 3.40
N LEU A 131 5.19 0.90 3.86
CA LEU A 131 5.35 1.92 4.90
C LEU A 131 5.90 3.26 4.39
N THR A 132 6.28 3.35 3.12
CA THR A 132 6.86 4.59 2.57
C THR A 132 5.81 5.71 2.51
N ILE A 133 6.21 6.92 2.90
CA ILE A 133 5.49 8.16 2.61
C ILE A 133 5.73 8.49 1.14
N ALA A 134 4.67 8.56 0.34
CA ALA A 134 4.79 8.80 -1.10
C ALA A 134 3.57 9.52 -1.65
N ILE A 135 3.79 10.48 -2.54
CA ILE A 135 2.72 11.20 -3.23
C ILE A 135 2.00 10.22 -4.15
N ILE A 136 0.69 10.06 -3.93
CA ILE A 136 -0.18 9.30 -4.81
C ILE A 136 -0.63 10.20 -5.97
N PRO A 137 -0.41 9.81 -7.24
CA PRO A 137 -0.92 10.56 -8.38
C PRO A 137 -2.45 10.71 -8.31
N PRO A 138 -3.03 11.84 -8.71
CA PRO A 138 -4.47 12.05 -8.63
C PRO A 138 -5.23 11.06 -9.54
N ASP A 139 -6.41 10.57 -9.13
CA ASP A 139 -7.31 9.86 -10.05
C ASP A 139 -8.17 10.88 -10.80
N PRO A 140 -8.02 11.04 -12.13
CA PRO A 140 -8.91 11.91 -12.90
C PRO A 140 -10.39 11.50 -12.80
N ALA A 141 -10.70 10.24 -12.42
CA ALA A 141 -12.06 9.75 -12.19
C ALA A 141 -12.56 9.92 -10.74
N GLU A 142 -11.73 10.31 -9.77
CA GLU A 142 -12.19 10.54 -8.39
C GLU A 142 -13.13 11.75 -8.31
N ARG A 143 -12.86 12.79 -9.09
CA ARG A 143 -13.73 13.98 -9.18
C ARG A 143 -15.16 13.66 -9.66
N SER A 144 -15.35 12.57 -10.40
CA SER A 144 -16.67 12.11 -10.86
C SER A 144 -17.27 10.99 -10.01
N ARG A 145 -16.46 10.23 -9.25
CA ARG A 145 -16.90 9.13 -8.37
C ARG A 145 -17.17 9.55 -6.93
N ALA A 146 -16.75 10.74 -6.49
CA ALA A 146 -17.10 11.26 -5.15
C ALA A 146 -18.63 11.31 -4.89
N ALA A 147 -19.45 11.20 -5.93
CA ALA A 147 -20.91 11.10 -5.87
C ALA A 147 -21.46 9.65 -5.79
N GLN A 148 -20.61 8.63 -5.86
CA GLN A 148 -20.97 7.20 -5.83
C GLN A 148 -20.24 6.56 -4.63
N GLN A 149 -20.90 6.57 -3.47
CA GLN A 149 -20.45 6.03 -2.17
C GLN A 149 -20.22 4.51 -2.13
N ASP A 150 -20.00 3.83 -3.26
CA ASP A 150 -19.58 2.43 -3.24
C ASP A 150 -18.12 2.39 -2.80
N ALA A 151 -17.94 2.15 -1.49
CA ALA A 151 -16.69 2.25 -0.74
C ALA A 151 -15.61 1.30 -1.28
N LYS A 152 -14.89 1.76 -2.30
CA LYS A 152 -13.62 1.13 -2.68
C LYS A 152 -12.66 1.27 -1.48
N PRO A 153 -11.96 0.19 -1.07
CA PRO A 153 -11.02 0.26 0.04
C PRO A 153 -10.02 1.40 -0.15
N SER A 154 -9.80 2.20 0.89
CA SER A 154 -8.75 3.22 0.84
C SER A 154 -7.40 2.54 0.58
N LEU A 155 -6.51 3.22 -0.15
CA LEU A 155 -5.19 2.66 -0.45
C LEU A 155 -4.40 2.39 0.85
N VAL A 156 -4.57 3.23 1.87
CA VAL A 156 -3.98 3.01 3.19
C VAL A 156 -4.53 1.76 3.88
N ALA A 157 -5.85 1.52 3.84
CA ALA A 157 -6.43 0.29 4.37
C ALA A 157 -5.90 -0.95 3.63
N THR A 158 -5.77 -0.87 2.31
CA THR A 158 -5.14 -1.94 1.51
C THR A 158 -3.70 -2.21 1.98
N ARG A 159 -2.91 -1.17 2.25
CA ARG A 159 -1.53 -1.32 2.74
C ARG A 159 -1.49 -1.98 4.12
N VAL A 160 -2.39 -1.59 5.03
CA VAL A 160 -2.54 -2.19 6.36
C VAL A 160 -2.90 -3.67 6.27
N GLU A 161 -3.91 -4.01 5.47
CA GLU A 161 -4.32 -5.40 5.21
C GLU A 161 -3.15 -6.24 4.67
N ARG A 162 -2.38 -5.68 3.73
CA ARG A 162 -1.18 -6.34 3.19
C ARG A 162 -0.12 -6.59 4.25
N LEU A 163 0.13 -5.62 5.13
CA LEU A 163 1.09 -5.77 6.24
C LEU A 163 0.64 -6.89 7.20
N GLN A 164 -0.63 -6.92 7.59
CA GLN A 164 -1.20 -7.96 8.44
C GLN A 164 -1.07 -9.35 7.82
N THR A 165 -1.43 -9.47 6.54
CA THR A 165 -1.39 -10.75 5.81
C THR A 165 0.03 -11.31 5.71
N ILE A 166 1.05 -10.46 5.60
CA ILE A 166 2.48 -10.84 5.59
C ILE A 166 3.00 -11.13 7.02
N GLY A 167 2.18 -10.91 8.05
CA GLY A 167 2.55 -11.06 9.47
C GLY A 167 3.43 -9.92 9.99
N LEU A 168 3.35 -8.73 9.38
CA LEU A 168 4.05 -7.52 9.82
C LEU A 168 3.16 -6.70 10.77
N VAL A 169 2.65 -7.35 11.83
CA VAL A 169 1.63 -6.81 12.77
C VAL A 169 2.02 -5.47 13.37
N ARG A 170 3.29 -5.32 13.82
CA ARG A 170 3.78 -4.04 14.37
C ARG A 170 3.78 -2.93 13.32
N ALA A 171 4.22 -3.24 12.10
CA ALA A 171 4.22 -2.26 11.01
C ALA A 171 2.80 -1.84 10.61
N ALA A 172 1.84 -2.77 10.64
CA ALA A 172 0.45 -2.46 10.42
C ALA A 172 -0.09 -1.50 11.50
N ALA A 173 0.21 -1.74 12.77
CA ALA A 173 -0.13 -0.81 13.87
C ALA A 173 0.48 0.58 13.64
N GLU A 174 1.79 0.63 13.35
CA GLU A 174 2.50 1.88 13.06
C GLU A 174 1.83 2.69 11.95
N LEU A 175 1.37 2.03 10.87
CA LEU A 175 0.69 2.71 9.76
C LEU A 175 -0.73 3.16 10.12
N ILE A 176 -1.49 2.35 10.87
CA ILE A 176 -2.82 2.74 11.38
C ILE A 176 -2.69 3.99 12.25
N ASP A 177 -1.71 4.00 13.18
CA ASP A 177 -1.47 5.12 14.09
C ASP A 177 -0.96 6.38 13.38
N ALA A 178 -0.26 6.24 12.25
CA ALA A 178 0.16 7.38 11.44
C ALA A 178 -0.97 7.99 10.60
N THR A 179 -2.10 7.30 10.45
CA THR A 179 -3.19 7.73 9.57
C THR A 179 -4.13 8.74 10.27
N PRO A 180 -4.26 9.99 9.78
CA PRO A 180 -5.06 11.02 10.44
C PRO A 180 -6.58 10.72 10.47
N THR A 181 -7.11 10.12 9.41
CA THR A 181 -8.55 9.81 9.25
C THR A 181 -8.89 8.36 9.65
N ARG A 182 -8.05 7.73 10.49
CA ARG A 182 -8.18 6.30 10.84
C ARG A 182 -9.51 5.96 11.52
N ASP A 183 -10.08 6.90 12.26
CA ASP A 183 -11.32 6.68 13.03
C ASP A 183 -12.58 6.90 12.16
N ASP A 184 -12.43 7.52 10.98
CA ASP A 184 -13.51 7.76 10.02
C ASP A 184 -13.60 6.64 8.96
N ASP A 185 -12.53 5.87 8.77
CA ASP A 185 -12.48 4.76 7.80
C ASP A 185 -12.94 3.45 8.46
N PRO A 186 -14.13 2.91 8.11
CA PRO A 186 -14.67 1.71 8.73
C PRO A 186 -13.80 0.47 8.49
N LEU A 187 -13.07 0.41 7.37
CA LEU A 187 -12.18 -0.70 7.08
C LEU A 187 -10.91 -0.62 7.94
N LEU A 188 -10.34 0.57 8.15
CA LEU A 188 -9.20 0.74 9.07
C LEU A 188 -9.58 0.38 10.51
N LEU A 189 -10.79 0.75 10.98
CA LEU A 189 -11.28 0.37 12.30
C LEU A 189 -11.35 -1.15 12.47
N ARG A 190 -11.90 -1.85 11.46
CA ARG A 190 -11.93 -3.32 11.44
C ARG A 190 -10.52 -3.90 11.47
N LEU A 191 -9.64 -3.43 10.57
CA LEU A 191 -8.25 -3.89 10.50
C LEU A 191 -7.51 -3.63 11.82
N LYS A 192 -7.81 -2.54 12.54
CA LYS A 192 -7.20 -2.26 13.84
C LYS A 192 -7.54 -3.33 14.89
N VAL A 193 -8.81 -3.72 15.00
CA VAL A 193 -9.23 -4.81 15.91
C VAL A 193 -8.55 -6.12 15.51
N GLU A 194 -8.57 -6.47 14.22
CA GLU A 194 -7.89 -7.67 13.72
C GLU A 194 -6.39 -7.64 14.04
N ASN A 195 -5.72 -6.49 13.88
CA ASN A 195 -4.30 -6.34 14.22
C ASN A 195 -4.00 -6.59 15.69
N LEU A 196 -4.86 -6.05 16.58
CA LEU A 196 -4.75 -6.21 18.03
C LEU A 196 -4.90 -7.69 18.42
N LEU A 197 -5.89 -8.37 17.84
CA LEU A 197 -6.09 -9.82 18.04
C LEU A 197 -4.91 -10.66 17.53
N ILE A 198 -4.41 -10.38 16.32
CA ILE A 198 -3.25 -11.09 15.75
C ILE A 198 -2.00 -10.84 16.62
N GLY A 199 -1.89 -9.66 17.24
CA GLY A 199 -0.83 -9.29 18.17
C GLY A 199 -0.99 -9.81 19.60
N ASP A 200 -2.03 -10.59 19.90
CA ASP A 200 -2.43 -11.05 21.25
C ASP A 200 -2.75 -9.93 22.25
N ASP A 201 -3.05 -8.72 21.78
CA ASP A 201 -3.59 -7.64 22.59
C ASP A 201 -5.12 -7.71 22.65
N ARG A 202 -5.62 -8.68 23.41
CA ARG A 202 -7.06 -8.92 23.58
C ARG A 202 -7.75 -7.75 24.29
N GLY A 203 -7.08 -7.16 25.29
CA GLY A 203 -7.61 -6.03 26.03
C GLY A 203 -7.83 -4.81 25.14
N GLY A 204 -6.84 -4.47 24.31
CA GLY A 204 -6.95 -3.41 23.32
C GLY A 204 -8.02 -3.72 22.27
N ALA A 205 -8.07 -4.95 21.75
CA ALA A 205 -9.06 -5.37 20.76
C ALA A 205 -10.48 -5.20 21.29
N CYS A 206 -10.74 -5.63 22.54
CA CYS A 206 -12.06 -5.54 23.14
C CYS A 206 -12.46 -4.12 23.51
N ALA A 207 -11.51 -3.31 23.99
CA ALA A 207 -11.75 -1.88 24.19
C ALA A 207 -12.15 -1.18 22.87
N GLU A 208 -11.54 -1.55 21.73
CA GLU A 208 -11.95 -1.02 20.42
C GLU A 208 -13.29 -1.59 19.94
N ALA A 209 -13.55 -2.89 20.10
CA ALA A 209 -14.83 -3.49 19.74
C ALA A 209 -16.01 -2.85 20.48
N PHE A 210 -15.90 -2.65 21.80
CA PHE A 210 -16.93 -1.97 22.59
C PHE A 210 -17.12 -0.51 22.21
N ARG A 211 -16.07 0.20 21.76
CA ARG A 211 -16.23 1.57 21.24
C ARG A 211 -17.09 1.64 19.98
N GLN A 212 -17.19 0.55 19.23
CA GLN A 212 -17.95 0.44 17.99
C GLN A 212 -19.29 -0.31 18.17
N GLN A 213 -19.73 -0.55 19.41
CA GLN A 213 -20.89 -1.39 19.74
C GLN A 213 -22.21 -0.93 19.10
N ASP A 214 -22.34 0.35 18.77
CA ASP A 214 -23.54 0.91 18.13
C ASP A 214 -23.69 0.45 16.66
N ARG A 215 -22.64 -0.15 16.06
CA ARG A 215 -22.65 -0.72 14.70
C ARG A 215 -23.26 -2.12 14.67
N VAL A 216 -24.45 -2.26 15.25
CA VAL A 216 -25.13 -3.55 15.43
C VAL A 216 -25.52 -4.22 14.12
N ASP A 217 -25.66 -3.50 13.01
CA ASP A 217 -26.04 -4.10 11.72
C ASP A 217 -24.88 -4.80 11.00
N ASP A 218 -23.65 -4.67 11.50
CA ASP A 218 -22.45 -5.28 10.92
C ASP A 218 -22.03 -6.53 11.70
N VAL A 219 -22.03 -7.67 11.00
CA VAL A 219 -21.70 -8.99 11.56
C VAL A 219 -20.31 -9.02 12.20
N PHE A 220 -19.33 -8.30 11.65
CA PHE A 220 -17.99 -8.26 12.22
C PHE A 220 -18.00 -7.67 13.63
N TRP A 221 -18.69 -6.53 13.82
CA TRP A 221 -18.74 -5.86 15.11
C TRP A 221 -19.53 -6.66 16.15
N GLN A 222 -20.63 -7.31 15.75
CA GLN A 222 -21.34 -8.25 16.62
C GLN A 222 -20.44 -9.39 17.11
N GLN A 223 -19.70 -10.03 16.19
CA GLN A 223 -18.78 -11.12 16.53
C GLN A 223 -17.65 -10.66 17.46
N ALA A 224 -17.07 -9.48 17.19
CA ALA A 224 -16.02 -8.91 18.01
C ALA A 224 -16.50 -8.62 19.44
N VAL A 225 -17.71 -8.08 19.61
CA VAL A 225 -18.31 -7.82 20.93
C VAL A 225 -18.63 -9.14 21.66
N ILE A 226 -19.15 -10.16 20.98
CA ILE A 226 -19.44 -11.48 21.58
C ILE A 226 -18.17 -12.19 22.06
N TYR A 227 -17.06 -12.02 21.34
CA TYR A 227 -15.77 -12.63 21.69
C TYR A 227 -15.17 -12.09 23.01
N CYS A 228 -15.53 -10.87 23.44
CA CYS A 228 -14.71 -10.04 24.33
C CYS A 228 -14.87 -10.17 25.87
#